data_AF-A0A0L0CMY1-F1
#
_entry.id   AF-A0A0L0CMY1-F1
#
_cell.length_a   1.000
_cell.length_b   1.000
_cell.length_c   1.000
_cell.angle_alpha   90.00
_cell.angle_beta   90.00
_cell.angle_gamma   90.00
#
_symmetry.space_group_name_H-M   'P 1'
#
loop_
_entity.id
_entity.type
_entity.pdbx_description
1 polymer ?
#
loop_
_entity_poly.entity_id
_entity_poly.type
_entity_poly.pdbx_seq_one_letter_code
_entity_poly.pdbx_strand_id
1 'polypeptide(L)'
;MANIRINDIKAVILKCNSGPLAFLGFHCMRLLNTTIRNTTTMRRSTHLIIVFCYYFAILLGILNFSYDFRTRRAYKNIYVTIYAGLLNVSLYAVIPYIGMTLKLKTRPPGSEELLYKLSVLITFIRIGGALASVIFHWIKRQEYIKLINSYQHFCEQYLQKYHKHKRFIKYIEQNIRIKFLCSLVTDLIVLTGSVQVFRDIFENSNIYILLALALIPSVLNRIMLHYYFTLQNINALLNIINEELEGILKTTTAGDGQCKDMSNYINVLANIVIQLHYYVARINGIYEIQGVCCMLTVYLLNVSLQMAAFPLEIDLVGLYVVKKPMIFALFGSAIAKAIVLMQYDFKYK
;
A
#
# COMPACT_ATOMS: atom_id res chain seq x y z
N MET A 1 -20.43 18.66 36.63
CA MET A 1 -19.58 17.81 35.76
C MET A 1 -20.19 17.81 34.36
N ALA A 2 -19.41 17.92 33.30
CA ALA A 2 -19.95 17.95 31.93
C ALA A 2 -20.38 16.56 31.48
N ASN A 3 -21.66 16.40 31.10
CA ASN A 3 -22.20 15.14 30.59
C ASN A 3 -21.87 15.01 29.09
N ILE A 4 -20.60 14.75 28.79
CA ILE A 4 -20.10 14.53 27.42
C ILE A 4 -20.83 13.31 26.86
N ARG A 5 -21.67 13.51 25.84
CA ARG A 5 -22.44 12.39 25.29
C ARG A 5 -21.50 11.49 24.49
N ILE A 6 -21.69 10.19 24.57
CA ILE A 6 -20.95 9.20 23.76
C ILE A 6 -21.10 9.51 22.25
N ASN A 7 -22.22 10.12 21.87
CA ASN A 7 -22.48 10.60 20.51
C ASN A 7 -21.55 11.76 20.09
N ASP A 8 -21.13 12.62 21.02
CA ASP A 8 -20.20 13.73 20.72
C ASP A 8 -18.79 13.19 20.46
N ILE A 9 -18.37 12.17 21.24
CA ILE A 9 -17.12 11.44 21.00
C ILE A 9 -17.15 10.74 19.64
N LYS A 10 -18.25 10.04 19.31
CA LYS A 10 -18.45 9.45 17.98
C LYS A 10 -18.45 10.52 16.88
N ALA A 11 -19.08 11.67 17.10
CA ALA A 11 -19.14 12.77 16.13
C ALA A 11 -17.76 13.40 15.88
N VAL A 12 -16.93 13.58 16.91
CA VAL A 12 -15.55 14.06 16.75
C VAL A 12 -14.71 13.05 15.95
N ILE A 13 -14.81 11.75 16.27
CA ILE A 13 -14.12 10.68 15.51
C ILE A 13 -14.58 10.66 14.04
N LEU A 14 -15.89 10.78 13.77
CA LEU A 14 -16.43 10.81 12.41
C LEU A 14 -16.07 12.10 11.64
N LYS A 15 -16.04 13.26 12.30
CA LYS A 15 -15.78 14.56 11.67
C LYS A 15 -14.31 14.79 11.32
N CYS A 16 -13.38 14.05 11.94
CA CYS A 16 -11.98 13.98 11.51
C CYS A 16 -11.76 13.08 10.27
N ASN A 17 -12.77 12.35 9.79
CA ASN A 17 -12.61 11.26 8.81
C ASN A 17 -13.00 11.64 7.37
N SER A 18 -13.17 12.94 7.07
CA SER A 18 -13.59 13.46 5.75
C SER A 18 -12.41 13.97 4.92
N GLY A 19 -11.56 13.07 4.42
CA GLY A 19 -10.44 13.39 3.52
C GLY A 19 -10.14 12.24 2.54
N PRO A 20 -10.03 12.49 1.21
CA PRO A 20 -9.91 11.41 0.23
C PRO A 20 -8.45 11.00 -0.04
N LEU A 21 -7.91 10.02 0.71
CA LEU A 21 -6.60 9.41 0.40
C LEU A 21 -6.61 7.87 0.39
N ALA A 22 -5.81 7.32 -0.53
CA ALA A 22 -5.81 5.95 -1.03
C ALA A 22 -4.54 5.70 -1.87
N PHE A 23 -3.94 4.50 -2.02
CA PHE A 23 -3.92 3.29 -1.19
C PHE A 23 -2.54 2.56 -1.46
N LEU A 24 -1.48 2.70 -0.63
CA LEU A 24 -1.10 1.88 0.57
C LEU A 24 0.22 0.97 0.23
N GLY A 25 1.03 -0.13 0.63
CA GLY A 25 1.37 -1.31 1.59
C GLY A 25 2.37 -1.35 2.88
N PHE A 26 3.51 -2.08 2.91
CA PHE A 26 4.47 -2.49 4.02
C PHE A 26 4.96 -1.51 5.13
N HIS A 27 4.46 -1.68 6.37
CA HIS A 27 5.23 -1.81 7.66
C HIS A 27 5.00 -3.19 8.34
N CYS A 28 4.06 -4.01 7.86
CA CYS A 28 3.46 -5.14 8.60
C CYS A 28 4.44 -6.20 9.14
N MET A 29 5.59 -6.38 8.47
CA MET A 29 6.65 -7.33 8.85
C MET A 29 6.98 -7.33 10.33
N ARG A 30 7.01 -6.12 10.91
CA ARG A 30 7.54 -5.88 12.23
C ARG A 30 6.58 -6.35 13.33
N LEU A 31 5.30 -6.01 13.19
CA LEU A 31 4.22 -6.37 14.12
C LEU A 31 3.95 -7.88 14.20
N LEU A 32 4.26 -8.61 13.13
CA LEU A 32 4.20 -10.07 13.15
C LEU A 32 5.50 -10.66 13.69
N ASN A 33 6.68 -10.14 13.36
CA ASN A 33 7.93 -10.67 13.95
C ASN A 33 8.11 -10.37 15.45
N THR A 34 7.49 -9.31 15.98
CA THR A 34 7.35 -9.11 17.44
C THR A 34 6.55 -10.24 18.11
N THR A 35 5.63 -10.84 17.36
CA THR A 35 4.72 -11.89 17.82
C THR A 35 5.32 -13.29 17.67
N ILE A 36 5.94 -13.58 16.51
CA ILE A 36 6.51 -14.89 16.13
C ILE A 36 7.40 -15.50 17.20
N ARG A 37 8.22 -14.68 17.87
CA ARG A 37 9.25 -15.20 18.78
C ARG A 37 8.75 -15.53 20.19
N ASN A 38 7.62 -14.96 20.60
CA ASN A 38 7.01 -15.20 21.92
C ASN A 38 5.75 -16.05 21.82
N THR A 39 5.16 -16.21 20.62
CA THR A 39 4.06 -17.14 20.36
C THR A 39 4.38 -17.99 19.13
N THR A 40 4.50 -19.29 19.33
CA THR A 40 4.79 -20.31 18.30
C THR A 40 3.67 -20.50 17.26
N THR A 41 2.61 -19.69 17.33
CA THR A 41 1.34 -19.89 16.61
C THR A 41 1.34 -19.39 15.16
N MET A 42 2.30 -18.56 14.75
CA MET A 42 2.27 -17.96 13.42
C MET A 42 2.82 -18.90 12.34
N ARG A 43 2.10 -19.06 11.22
CA ARG A 43 2.46 -20.06 10.19
C ARG A 43 3.74 -19.67 9.45
N ARG A 44 4.69 -20.63 9.35
CA ARG A 44 6.01 -20.48 8.69
C ARG A 44 5.94 -19.79 7.31
N SER A 45 4.95 -20.10 6.47
CA SER A 45 4.83 -19.47 5.15
C SER A 45 4.49 -17.98 5.18
N THR A 46 3.83 -17.46 6.22
CA THR A 46 3.58 -16.01 6.35
C THR A 46 4.87 -15.27 6.74
N HIS A 47 5.73 -15.90 7.56
CA HIS A 47 7.08 -15.39 7.84
C HIS A 47 7.95 -15.38 6.57
N LEU A 48 7.91 -16.44 5.76
CA LEU A 48 8.64 -16.48 4.48
C LEU A 48 8.16 -15.39 3.50
N ILE A 49 6.85 -15.13 3.40
CA ILE A 49 6.29 -14.01 2.61
C ILE A 49 6.82 -12.65 3.08
N ILE A 50 6.88 -12.45 4.40
CA ILE A 50 7.45 -11.25 5.02
C ILE A 50 8.95 -11.09 4.67
N VAL A 51 9.74 -12.15 4.84
CA VAL A 51 11.18 -12.13 4.55
C VAL A 51 11.46 -11.94 3.05
N PHE A 52 10.67 -12.55 2.17
CA PHE A 52 10.73 -12.34 0.73
C PHE A 52 10.45 -10.88 0.35
N CYS A 53 9.37 -10.29 0.87
CA CYS A 53 9.06 -8.88 0.64
C CYS A 53 10.16 -7.92 1.13
N TYR A 54 10.89 -8.29 2.20
CA TYR A 54 11.99 -7.47 2.72
C TYR A 54 13.17 -7.44 1.76
N TYR A 55 13.66 -8.61 1.36
CA TYR A 55 14.79 -8.69 0.42
C TYR A 55 14.42 -8.17 -0.97
N PHE A 56 13.19 -8.39 -1.45
CA PHE A 56 12.70 -7.82 -2.72
C PHE A 56 12.65 -6.28 -2.70
N ALA A 57 12.32 -5.67 -1.55
CA ALA A 57 12.31 -4.22 -1.41
C ALA A 57 13.72 -3.60 -1.26
N ILE A 58 14.70 -4.36 -0.76
CA ILE A 58 16.13 -3.99 -0.84
C ILE A 58 16.63 -4.12 -2.29
N LEU A 59 16.29 -5.23 -2.98
CA LEU A 59 16.67 -5.51 -4.37
C LEU A 59 16.18 -4.43 -5.36
N LEU A 60 15.07 -3.76 -5.06
CA LEU A 60 14.55 -2.63 -5.85
C LEU A 60 15.06 -1.25 -5.39
N GLY A 61 16.02 -1.17 -4.45
CA GLY A 61 16.60 0.10 -3.98
C GLY A 61 15.67 0.98 -3.13
N ILE A 62 14.49 0.48 -2.76
CA ILE A 62 13.47 1.21 -1.99
C ILE A 62 13.89 1.37 -0.52
N LEU A 63 14.45 0.29 0.07
CA LEU A 63 14.82 0.26 1.49
C LEU A 63 16.26 0.65 1.74
N ASN A 64 16.46 1.93 2.06
CA ASN A 64 17.74 2.51 2.44
C ASN A 64 18.19 2.15 3.89
N PHE A 65 17.70 1.08 4.50
CA PHE A 65 18.05 0.72 5.89
C PHE A 65 17.96 -0.80 6.13
N SER A 66 18.70 -1.28 7.13
CA SER A 66 18.58 -2.66 7.59
C SER A 66 17.60 -2.78 8.74
N TYR A 67 16.89 -3.89 8.76
CA TYR A 67 16.12 -4.36 9.90
C TYR A 67 16.78 -5.60 10.49
N ASP A 68 17.07 -5.57 11.79
CA ASP A 68 17.53 -6.76 12.50
C ASP A 68 16.32 -7.50 13.09
N PHE A 69 16.07 -8.71 12.57
CA PHE A 69 15.01 -9.60 13.06
C PHE A 69 15.26 -10.12 14.49
N ARG A 70 16.50 -10.06 15.01
CA ARG A 70 16.90 -10.52 16.36
C ARG A 70 16.63 -9.48 17.45
N THR A 71 17.23 -8.28 17.36
CA THR A 71 16.97 -7.15 18.27
C THR A 71 15.68 -6.41 17.96
N ARG A 72 15.04 -6.72 16.83
CA ARG A 72 13.81 -6.11 16.34
C ARG A 72 13.93 -4.60 16.11
N ARG A 73 15.11 -4.08 15.73
CA ARG A 73 15.33 -2.63 15.51
C ARG A 73 15.68 -2.32 14.06
N ALA A 74 15.16 -1.19 13.55
CA ALA A 74 15.59 -0.63 12.28
C ALA A 74 16.81 0.26 12.51
N TYR A 75 17.88 0.03 11.73
CA TYR A 75 19.19 0.67 11.90
C TYR A 75 19.82 1.04 10.56
N LYS A 76 20.80 1.95 10.61
CA LYS A 76 21.58 2.35 9.43
C LYS A 76 22.66 1.29 9.19
N ASN A 77 22.59 0.60 8.05
CA ASN A 77 23.67 -0.25 7.56
C ASN A 77 24.28 0.42 6.32
N ILE A 78 25.59 0.62 6.33
CA ILE A 78 26.30 1.32 5.26
C ILE A 78 26.23 0.55 3.93
N TYR A 79 26.35 -0.78 3.96
CA TYR A 79 26.31 -1.61 2.74
C TYR A 79 24.96 -1.52 2.02
N VAL A 80 23.85 -1.62 2.76
CA VAL A 80 22.49 -1.44 2.19
C VAL A 80 22.27 0.00 1.70
N THR A 81 22.90 0.98 2.35
CA THR A 81 22.84 2.39 1.91
C THR A 81 23.55 2.59 0.57
N ILE A 82 24.76 2.04 0.41
CA ILE A 82 25.54 2.12 -0.82
C ILE A 82 24.85 1.35 -1.94
N TYR A 83 24.38 0.13 -1.67
CA TYR A 83 23.68 -0.70 -2.65
C TYR A 83 22.42 -0.03 -3.20
N ALA A 84 21.55 0.47 -2.32
CA ALA A 84 20.36 1.21 -2.73
C ALA A 84 20.73 2.53 -3.43
N GLY A 85 21.79 3.22 -3.00
CA GLY A 85 22.32 4.39 -3.70
C GLY A 85 22.73 4.10 -5.15
N LEU A 86 23.49 3.02 -5.37
CA LEU A 86 23.92 2.58 -6.71
C LEU A 86 22.73 2.17 -7.59
N LEU A 87 21.76 1.42 -7.05
CA LEU A 87 20.53 1.08 -7.76
C LEU A 87 19.77 2.34 -8.18
N ASN A 88 19.58 3.28 -7.25
CA ASN A 88 18.86 4.53 -7.53
C ASN A 88 19.59 5.39 -8.57
N VAL A 89 20.93 5.52 -8.50
CA VAL A 89 21.73 6.19 -9.55
C VAL A 89 21.57 5.48 -10.89
N SER A 90 21.56 4.14 -10.94
CA SER A 90 21.31 3.39 -12.18
C SER A 90 19.91 3.66 -12.76
N LEU A 91 18.89 3.77 -11.90
CA LEU A 91 17.51 4.10 -12.28
C LEU A 91 17.43 5.48 -12.96
N TYR A 92 18.16 6.47 -12.42
CA TYR A 92 18.28 7.80 -13.03
C TYR A 92 19.08 7.78 -14.34
N ALA A 93 20.15 6.98 -14.44
CA ALA A 93 21.01 6.92 -15.62
C ALA A 93 20.35 6.19 -16.82
N VAL A 94 19.49 5.20 -16.56
CA VAL A 94 18.76 4.45 -17.59
C VAL A 94 17.82 5.33 -18.41
N ILE A 95 17.23 6.37 -17.81
CA ILE A 95 16.24 7.24 -18.46
C ILE A 95 16.82 8.13 -19.58
N PRO A 96 17.87 8.95 -19.37
CA PRO A 96 18.48 9.72 -20.45
C PRO A 96 19.15 8.81 -21.49
N TYR A 97 19.72 7.67 -21.08
CA TYR A 97 20.25 6.68 -22.00
C TYR A 97 19.16 6.16 -22.96
N ILE A 98 17.95 5.86 -22.45
CA ILE A 98 16.78 5.50 -23.26
C ILE A 98 16.35 6.65 -24.18
N GLY A 99 16.32 7.89 -23.67
CA GLY A 99 15.97 9.08 -24.46
C GLY A 99 16.97 9.38 -25.59
N MET A 100 18.24 8.97 -25.46
CA MET A 100 19.26 9.10 -26.51
C MET A 100 19.28 7.93 -27.50
N THR A 101 18.92 6.71 -27.07
CA THR A 101 19.09 5.49 -27.88
C THR A 101 17.83 5.02 -28.59
N LEU A 102 16.63 5.24 -28.03
CA LEU A 102 15.39 4.69 -28.59
C LEU A 102 14.65 5.74 -29.43
N LYS A 103 14.60 5.49 -30.75
CA LYS A 103 13.72 6.23 -31.66
C LYS A 103 12.26 5.87 -31.38
N LEU A 104 11.42 6.88 -31.17
CA LEU A 104 9.97 6.73 -31.05
C LEU A 104 9.39 6.32 -32.41
N LYS A 105 8.56 5.27 -32.42
CA LYS A 105 7.90 4.83 -33.65
C LYS A 105 6.79 5.81 -34.04
N THR A 106 6.93 6.46 -35.19
CA THR A 106 5.89 7.33 -35.76
C THR A 106 4.73 6.46 -36.28
N ARG A 107 3.64 6.38 -35.52
CA ARG A 107 2.43 5.64 -35.88
C ARG A 107 1.56 6.50 -36.82
N PRO A 108 1.00 5.96 -37.92
CA PRO A 108 0.15 6.72 -38.82
C PRO A 108 -1.15 7.19 -38.13
N PRO A 109 -1.73 8.34 -38.55
CA PRO A 109 -2.93 8.88 -37.94
C PRO A 109 -4.16 8.02 -38.24
N GLY A 110 -4.84 7.55 -37.20
CA GLY A 110 -6.09 6.78 -37.30
C GLY A 110 -6.50 6.17 -35.97
N SER A 111 -7.75 6.45 -35.55
CA SER A 111 -8.60 5.87 -34.47
C SER A 111 -8.01 5.47 -33.10
N GLU A 112 -6.84 4.82 -32.99
CA GLU A 112 -6.24 4.37 -31.72
C GLU A 112 -5.35 5.42 -31.03
N GLU A 113 -5.10 6.56 -31.67
CA GLU A 113 -4.10 7.55 -31.25
C GLU A 113 -4.31 8.05 -29.80
N LEU A 114 -5.56 8.17 -29.34
CA LEU A 114 -5.89 8.63 -27.99
C LEU A 114 -5.49 7.62 -26.90
N LEU A 115 -5.78 6.32 -27.11
CA LEU A 115 -5.44 5.26 -26.15
C LEU A 115 -3.91 5.07 -26.06
N TYR A 116 -3.22 5.24 -27.19
CA TYR A 116 -1.75 5.27 -27.25
C TYR A 116 -1.18 6.46 -26.45
N LYS A 117 -1.62 7.70 -26.76
CA LYS A 117 -1.22 8.92 -26.02
C LYS A 117 -1.47 8.80 -24.52
N LEU A 118 -2.61 8.24 -24.11
CA LEU A 118 -2.97 8.04 -22.71
C LEU A 118 -2.09 6.98 -22.02
N SER A 119 -1.76 5.88 -22.70
CA SER A 119 -0.84 4.85 -22.20
C SER A 119 0.59 5.37 -22.04
N VAL A 120 1.05 6.20 -22.98
CA VAL A 120 2.34 6.93 -22.90
C VAL A 120 2.33 7.89 -21.70
N LEU A 121 1.26 8.67 -21.51
CA LEU A 121 1.10 9.60 -20.40
C LEU A 121 1.11 8.90 -19.02
N ILE A 122 0.34 7.82 -18.86
CA ILE A 122 0.34 6.96 -17.66
C ILE A 122 1.75 6.47 -17.34
N THR A 123 2.51 6.12 -18.37
CA THR A 123 3.87 5.60 -18.25
C THR A 123 4.86 6.67 -17.79
N PHE A 124 4.79 7.89 -18.34
CA PHE A 124 5.58 9.02 -17.83
C PHE A 124 5.23 9.40 -16.39
N ILE A 125 3.94 9.39 -16.02
CA ILE A 125 3.48 9.65 -14.64
C ILE A 125 4.03 8.59 -13.67
N ARG A 126 4.05 7.31 -14.08
CA ARG A 126 4.64 6.21 -13.30
C ARG A 126 6.14 6.37 -13.11
N ILE A 127 6.88 6.72 -14.17
CA ILE A 127 8.33 6.95 -14.10
C ILE A 127 8.62 8.15 -13.19
N GLY A 128 8.01 9.31 -13.44
CA GLY A 128 8.18 10.50 -12.60
C GLY A 128 7.81 10.25 -11.13
N GLY A 129 6.71 9.53 -10.89
CA GLY A 129 6.29 9.10 -9.55
C GLY A 129 7.30 8.19 -8.86
N ALA A 130 7.89 7.20 -9.57
CA ALA A 130 8.92 6.32 -9.02
C ALA A 130 10.19 7.10 -8.62
N LEU A 131 10.65 8.02 -9.47
CA LEU A 131 11.82 8.87 -9.21
C LEU A 131 11.58 9.80 -8.02
N ALA A 132 10.44 10.51 -7.99
CA ALA A 132 10.05 11.32 -6.85
C ALA A 132 10.01 10.48 -5.55
N SER A 133 9.44 9.27 -5.63
CA SER A 133 9.38 8.34 -4.50
C SER A 133 10.76 7.96 -3.96
N VAL A 134 11.75 7.76 -4.83
CA VAL A 134 13.15 7.48 -4.46
C VAL A 134 13.79 8.66 -3.74
N ILE A 135 13.65 9.88 -4.26
CA ILE A 135 14.15 11.11 -3.61
C ILE A 135 13.51 11.28 -2.23
N PHE A 136 12.19 11.15 -2.12
CA PHE A 136 11.51 11.29 -0.83
C PHE A 136 11.86 10.18 0.18
N HIS A 137 12.13 8.95 -0.27
CA HIS A 137 12.66 7.89 0.60
C HIS A 137 14.08 8.18 1.10
N TRP A 138 14.91 8.86 0.31
CA TRP A 138 16.26 9.25 0.74
C TRP A 138 16.21 10.40 1.76
N ILE A 139 15.43 11.45 1.47
CA ILE A 139 15.25 12.62 2.35
C ILE A 139 14.60 12.22 3.67
N LYS A 140 13.42 11.56 3.63
CA LYS A 140 12.66 11.18 4.84
C LYS A 140 13.22 9.94 5.55
N ARG A 141 14.38 9.39 5.13
CA ARG A 141 15.01 8.18 5.69
C ARG A 141 15.15 8.18 7.22
N GLN A 142 15.54 9.32 7.81
CA GLN A 142 15.69 9.42 9.27
C GLN A 142 14.35 9.36 9.99
N GLU A 143 13.31 9.94 9.39
CA GLU A 143 11.95 9.93 9.91
C GLU A 143 11.35 8.54 9.83
N TYR A 144 11.51 7.83 8.71
CA TYR A 144 11.14 6.41 8.60
C TYR A 144 11.73 5.57 9.74
N ILE A 145 13.05 5.63 9.95
CA ILE A 145 13.71 4.81 10.99
C ILE A 145 13.17 5.16 12.39
N LYS A 146 12.97 6.45 12.72
CA LYS A 146 12.34 6.89 13.98
C LYS A 146 10.90 6.39 14.11
N LEU A 147 10.09 6.56 13.06
CA LEU A 147 8.68 6.17 13.01
C LEU A 147 8.50 4.66 13.20
N ILE A 148 9.22 3.83 12.45
CA ILE A 148 9.12 2.36 12.55
C ILE A 148 9.59 1.88 13.93
N ASN A 149 10.63 2.50 14.52
CA ASN A 149 11.10 2.16 15.87
C ASN A 149 10.09 2.58 16.96
N SER A 150 9.52 3.79 16.89
CA SER A 150 8.49 4.29 17.81
C SER A 150 7.23 3.42 17.74
N TYR A 151 6.74 3.16 16.52
CA TYR A 151 5.55 2.35 16.28
C TYR A 151 5.73 0.91 16.77
N GLN A 152 6.91 0.29 16.62
CA GLN A 152 7.13 -1.01 17.23
C GLN A 152 7.09 -0.93 18.76
N HIS A 153 7.77 0.03 19.38
CA HIS A 153 7.81 0.11 20.84
C HIS A 153 6.40 0.21 21.45
N PHE A 154 5.56 1.05 20.85
CA PHE A 154 4.13 1.13 21.13
C PHE A 154 3.41 -0.22 20.93
N CYS A 155 3.65 -0.92 19.81
CA CYS A 155 3.04 -2.23 19.53
C CYS A 155 3.50 -3.33 20.51
N GLU A 156 4.75 -3.31 20.95
CA GLU A 156 5.30 -4.26 21.94
C GLU A 156 4.69 -4.02 23.32
N GLN A 157 4.62 -2.76 23.77
CA GLN A 157 3.94 -2.37 25.01
C GLN A 157 2.45 -2.72 25.00
N TYR A 158 1.75 -2.44 23.89
CA TYR A 158 0.32 -2.72 23.77
C TYR A 158 0.04 -4.23 23.72
N LEU A 159 0.65 -4.97 22.79
CA LEU A 159 0.34 -6.39 22.60
C LEU A 159 0.75 -7.29 23.77
N GLN A 160 1.75 -6.91 24.57
CA GLN A 160 2.08 -7.62 25.80
C GLN A 160 0.93 -7.60 26.84
N LYS A 161 0.05 -6.60 26.81
CA LYS A 161 -1.07 -6.47 27.76
C LYS A 161 -2.29 -7.33 27.38
N TYR A 162 -2.53 -7.62 26.09
CA TYR A 162 -3.80 -8.19 25.61
C TYR A 162 -3.75 -9.68 25.30
N HIS A 163 -4.34 -10.49 26.18
CA HIS A 163 -4.39 -11.96 26.06
C HIS A 163 -5.18 -12.51 24.85
N LYS A 164 -6.06 -11.71 24.20
CA LYS A 164 -6.83 -12.13 23.00
C LYS A 164 -5.97 -12.29 21.72
N HIS A 165 -4.64 -12.18 21.85
CA HIS A 165 -3.63 -12.15 20.80
C HIS A 165 -3.82 -13.16 19.65
N LYS A 166 -4.24 -14.41 19.94
CA LYS A 166 -4.36 -15.50 18.94
C LYS A 166 -5.36 -15.19 17.80
N ARG A 167 -6.48 -14.52 18.08
CA ARG A 167 -7.51 -14.19 17.06
C ARG A 167 -6.97 -13.14 16.08
N PHE A 168 -6.35 -12.09 16.63
CA PHE A 168 -5.70 -11.00 15.90
C PHE A 168 -4.57 -11.49 14.97
N ILE A 169 -3.70 -12.40 15.44
CA ILE A 169 -2.64 -13.01 14.61
C ILE A 169 -3.27 -13.68 13.38
N LYS A 170 -4.26 -14.56 13.59
CA LYS A 170 -4.90 -15.32 12.51
C LYS A 170 -5.55 -14.39 11.48
N TYR A 171 -6.22 -13.33 11.94
CA TYR A 171 -6.82 -12.31 11.08
C TYR A 171 -5.78 -11.56 10.24
N ILE A 172 -4.67 -11.09 10.82
CA ILE A 172 -3.64 -10.40 10.03
C ILE A 172 -2.91 -11.39 9.10
N GLU A 173 -2.59 -12.60 9.55
CA GLU A 173 -1.97 -13.64 8.70
C GLU A 173 -2.77 -13.91 7.42
N GLN A 174 -4.09 -14.09 7.55
CA GLN A 174 -4.97 -14.30 6.40
C GLN A 174 -4.97 -13.08 5.47
N ASN A 175 -5.08 -11.87 6.03
CA ASN A 175 -5.02 -10.62 5.28
C ASN A 175 -3.71 -10.41 4.52
N ILE A 176 -2.55 -10.69 5.14
CA ILE A 176 -1.24 -10.59 4.47
C ILE A 176 -1.19 -11.51 3.26
N ARG A 177 -1.57 -12.78 3.44
CA ARG A 177 -1.51 -13.80 2.38
C ARG A 177 -2.32 -13.39 1.16
N ILE A 178 -3.56 -12.95 1.38
CA ILE A 178 -4.46 -12.50 0.31
C ILE A 178 -3.88 -11.28 -0.39
N LYS A 179 -3.52 -10.22 0.34
CA LYS A 179 -3.01 -8.99 -0.29
C LYS A 179 -1.63 -9.14 -0.93
N PHE A 180 -0.76 -10.00 -0.40
CA PHE A 180 0.50 -10.34 -1.04
C PHE A 180 0.28 -11.04 -2.38
N LEU A 181 -0.62 -12.04 -2.43
CA LEU A 181 -0.97 -12.73 -3.67
C LEU A 181 -1.59 -11.77 -4.70
N CYS A 182 -2.56 -10.95 -4.29
CA CYS A 182 -3.14 -9.92 -5.15
C CYS A 182 -2.09 -8.93 -5.65
N SER A 183 -1.14 -8.49 -4.81
CA SER A 183 -0.08 -7.57 -5.23
C SER A 183 0.92 -8.20 -6.21
N LEU A 184 1.25 -9.49 -6.06
CA LEU A 184 2.08 -10.19 -7.05
C LEU A 184 1.37 -10.28 -8.40
N VAL A 185 0.07 -10.58 -8.42
CA VAL A 185 -0.73 -10.59 -9.66
C VAL A 185 -0.78 -9.19 -10.29
N THR A 186 -1.02 -8.14 -9.51
CA THR A 186 -0.99 -6.75 -10.01
C THR A 186 0.39 -6.34 -10.54
N ASP A 187 1.48 -6.74 -9.89
CA ASP A 187 2.84 -6.46 -10.35
C ASP A 187 3.17 -7.19 -11.66
N LEU A 188 2.74 -8.45 -11.81
CA LEU A 188 2.91 -9.19 -13.06
C LEU A 188 2.09 -8.59 -14.21
N ILE A 189 0.85 -8.14 -13.95
CA ILE A 189 0.00 -7.45 -14.93
C ILE A 189 0.63 -6.10 -15.33
N VAL A 190 1.15 -5.34 -14.37
CA VAL A 190 1.83 -4.06 -14.66
C VAL A 190 3.13 -4.27 -15.43
N LEU A 191 3.95 -5.27 -15.06
CA LEU A 191 5.21 -5.57 -15.74
C LEU A 191 4.97 -5.99 -17.19
N THR A 192 4.06 -6.96 -17.42
CA THR A 192 3.73 -7.45 -18.77
C THR A 192 3.05 -6.39 -19.63
N GLY A 193 2.12 -5.60 -19.06
CA GLY A 193 1.49 -4.48 -19.74
C GLY A 193 2.49 -3.39 -20.14
N SER A 194 3.43 -3.02 -19.25
CA SER A 194 4.49 -2.07 -19.58
C SER A 194 5.47 -2.61 -20.62
N VAL A 195 5.88 -3.89 -20.55
CA VAL A 195 6.70 -4.53 -21.60
C VAL A 195 6.01 -4.47 -22.97
N GLN A 196 4.70 -4.71 -23.04
CA GLN A 196 3.95 -4.58 -24.29
C GLN A 196 3.91 -3.12 -24.78
N VAL A 197 3.47 -2.18 -23.94
CA VAL A 197 3.37 -0.76 -24.30
C VAL A 197 4.71 -0.21 -24.80
N PHE A 198 5.82 -0.53 -24.15
CA PHE A 198 7.15 -0.10 -24.61
C PHE A 198 7.58 -0.76 -25.92
N ARG A 199 7.20 -2.02 -26.18
CA ARG A 199 7.47 -2.70 -27.47
C ARG A 199 6.69 -2.06 -28.62
N ASP A 200 5.48 -1.57 -28.34
CA ASP A 200 4.64 -0.87 -29.32
C ASP A 200 5.15 0.56 -29.61
N ILE A 201 5.80 1.21 -28.62
CA ILE A 201 6.42 2.54 -28.74
C ILE A 201 7.79 2.53 -29.44
N PHE A 202 8.63 1.51 -29.19
CA PHE A 202 10.05 1.52 -29.55
C PHE A 202 10.42 0.44 -30.56
N GLU A 203 10.82 0.86 -31.77
CA GLU A 203 11.01 -0.01 -32.92
C GLU A 203 12.13 -1.05 -32.79
N ASN A 204 13.26 -0.67 -32.19
CA ASN A 204 14.44 -1.53 -31.99
C ASN A 204 14.81 -1.64 -30.51
N SER A 205 13.82 -1.92 -29.64
CA SER A 205 14.06 -2.07 -28.20
C SER A 205 14.77 -3.40 -27.85
N ASN A 206 15.99 -3.31 -27.33
CA ASN A 206 16.67 -4.44 -26.70
C ASN A 206 15.86 -4.92 -25.46
N ILE A 207 15.59 -6.22 -25.36
CA ILE A 207 14.77 -6.83 -24.30
C ILE A 207 15.28 -6.52 -22.88
N TYR A 208 16.58 -6.34 -22.67
CA TYR A 208 17.13 -5.96 -21.37
C TYR A 208 16.77 -4.52 -20.97
N ILE A 209 16.80 -3.59 -21.94
CA ILE A 209 16.38 -2.19 -21.74
C ILE A 209 14.86 -2.15 -21.51
N LEU A 210 14.10 -2.92 -22.30
CA LEU A 210 12.65 -3.07 -22.21
C LEU A 210 12.21 -3.55 -20.82
N LEU A 211 12.90 -4.58 -20.29
CA LEU A 211 12.67 -5.12 -18.95
C LEU A 211 13.06 -4.14 -17.85
N ALA A 212 14.23 -3.49 -17.95
CA ALA A 212 14.68 -2.49 -16.98
C ALA A 212 13.70 -1.32 -16.88
N LEU A 213 13.20 -0.83 -18.02
CA LEU A 213 12.20 0.25 -18.07
C LEU A 213 10.84 -0.19 -17.52
N ALA A 214 10.41 -1.43 -17.75
CA ALA A 214 9.19 -2.00 -17.21
C ALA A 214 9.25 -2.28 -15.69
N LEU A 215 10.44 -2.43 -15.10
CA LEU A 215 10.64 -2.53 -13.65
C LEU A 215 10.49 -1.17 -12.93
N ILE A 216 10.65 -0.02 -13.61
CA ILE A 216 10.50 1.30 -12.98
C ILE A 216 9.06 1.52 -12.44
N PRO A 217 7.98 1.23 -13.20
CA PRO A 217 6.62 1.14 -12.66
C PRO A 217 6.46 0.21 -11.44
N SER A 218 7.18 -0.92 -11.41
CA SER A 218 7.12 -1.87 -10.29
C SER A 218 7.71 -1.29 -9.01
N VAL A 219 8.64 -0.32 -9.08
CA VAL A 219 9.11 0.43 -7.90
C VAL A 219 7.96 1.22 -7.28
N LEU A 220 7.18 1.95 -8.10
CA LEU A 220 6.03 2.72 -7.62
C LEU A 220 4.92 1.80 -7.09
N ASN A 221 4.61 0.68 -7.76
CA ASN A 221 3.70 -0.33 -7.22
C ASN A 221 4.20 -0.94 -5.91
N ARG A 222 5.50 -1.20 -5.76
CA ARG A 222 6.07 -1.81 -4.56
C ARG A 222 6.17 -0.81 -3.42
N ILE A 223 6.37 0.47 -3.69
CA ILE A 223 6.19 1.59 -2.74
C ILE A 223 4.70 1.78 -2.42
N MET A 224 3.81 1.53 -3.37
CA MET A 224 2.38 1.30 -3.11
C MET A 224 2.04 -0.12 -2.64
N LEU A 225 3.08 -0.86 -2.27
CA LEU A 225 3.05 -1.95 -1.32
C LEU A 225 3.99 -1.62 -0.14
N HIS A 226 4.17 -0.33 0.25
CA HIS A 226 4.90 0.18 1.46
C HIS A 226 4.07 1.08 2.46
N TYR A 227 2.78 1.35 2.19
CA TYR A 227 1.78 2.07 3.04
C TYR A 227 0.47 1.30 3.65
N TYR A 228 -0.29 0.34 3.01
CA TYR A 228 -1.39 -0.63 3.41
C TYR A 228 -1.10 -1.57 4.56
N PHE A 229 -0.12 -2.45 4.43
CA PHE A 229 0.36 -3.30 5.50
C PHE A 229 0.78 -2.47 6.74
N THR A 230 1.09 -1.17 6.60
CA THR A 230 1.13 -0.23 7.74
C THR A 230 -0.27 0.10 8.23
N LEU A 231 -1.12 0.73 7.40
CA LEU A 231 -2.42 1.21 7.85
C LEU A 231 -3.37 0.08 8.28
N GLN A 232 -3.41 -1.03 7.56
CA GLN A 232 -4.16 -2.24 7.92
C GLN A 232 -3.71 -2.84 9.24
N ASN A 233 -2.44 -2.71 9.62
CA ASN A 233 -1.99 -3.10 10.94
C ASN A 233 -2.45 -2.11 12.02
N ILE A 234 -2.45 -0.81 11.73
CA ILE A 234 -3.07 0.21 12.59
C ILE A 234 -4.57 -0.05 12.74
N ASN A 235 -5.29 -0.31 11.65
CA ASN A 235 -6.72 -0.61 11.64
C ASN A 235 -7.03 -1.93 12.35
N ALA A 236 -6.18 -2.95 12.23
CA ALA A 236 -6.34 -4.18 12.98
C ALA A 236 -6.16 -3.95 14.49
N LEU A 237 -5.28 -3.02 14.90
CA LEU A 237 -5.17 -2.58 16.30
C LEU A 237 -6.40 -1.75 16.73
N LEU A 238 -6.86 -0.80 15.90
CA LEU A 238 -8.10 -0.04 16.15
C LEU A 238 -9.32 -0.98 16.26
N ASN A 239 -9.39 -2.04 15.47
CA ASN A 239 -10.46 -3.04 15.55
C ASN A 239 -10.40 -3.85 16.87
N ILE A 240 -9.21 -4.20 17.39
CA ILE A 240 -9.11 -4.75 18.76
C ILE A 240 -9.63 -3.72 19.77
N ILE A 241 -9.17 -2.48 19.67
CA ILE A 241 -9.56 -1.41 20.59
C ILE A 241 -11.09 -1.22 20.60
N ASN A 242 -11.74 -1.31 19.44
CA ASN A 242 -13.19 -1.26 19.32
C ASN A 242 -13.86 -2.52 19.91
N GLU A 243 -13.34 -3.74 19.66
CA GLU A 243 -13.85 -4.98 20.31
C GLU A 243 -13.73 -4.92 21.84
N GLU A 244 -12.66 -4.34 22.39
CA GLU A 244 -12.48 -4.14 23.84
C GLU A 244 -13.44 -3.07 24.37
N LEU A 245 -13.54 -1.90 23.71
CA LEU A 245 -14.46 -0.83 24.08
C LEU A 245 -15.93 -1.28 24.08
N GLU A 246 -16.32 -2.12 23.11
CA GLU A 246 -17.67 -2.69 23.05
C GLU A 246 -17.94 -3.64 24.23
N GLY A 247 -16.98 -4.50 24.59
CA GLY A 247 -17.07 -5.37 25.76
C GLY A 247 -17.20 -4.58 27.07
N ILE A 248 -16.43 -3.50 27.19
CA ILE A 248 -16.38 -2.58 28.34
C ILE A 248 -17.69 -1.79 28.50
N LEU A 249 -18.29 -1.35 27.38
CA LEU A 249 -19.62 -0.74 27.39
C LEU A 249 -20.68 -1.74 27.85
N LYS A 250 -20.63 -2.99 27.37
CA LYS A 250 -21.56 -4.06 27.77
C LYS A 250 -21.49 -4.40 29.26
N THR A 251 -20.29 -4.47 29.84
CA THR A 251 -20.15 -4.66 31.31
C THR A 251 -20.66 -3.45 32.09
N THR A 252 -20.49 -2.23 31.58
CA THR A 252 -21.03 -1.02 32.23
C THR A 252 -22.56 -1.00 32.24
N THR A 253 -23.21 -1.43 31.14
CA THR A 253 -24.67 -1.51 31.06
C THR A 253 -25.29 -2.59 31.95
N ALA A 254 -24.50 -3.50 32.52
CA ALA A 254 -24.98 -4.51 33.47
C ALA A 254 -25.15 -3.98 34.91
N GLY A 255 -24.77 -2.72 35.19
CA GLY A 255 -25.03 -2.05 36.47
C GLY A 255 -23.99 -2.28 37.58
N ASP A 256 -22.88 -2.94 37.29
CA ASP A 256 -21.83 -3.21 38.28
C ASP A 256 -21.00 -1.94 38.62
N GLY A 257 -20.71 -1.73 39.90
CA GLY A 257 -20.48 -0.40 40.49
C GLY A 257 -19.13 0.28 40.21
N GLN A 258 -18.27 -0.28 39.35
CA GLN A 258 -16.85 0.09 39.20
C GLN A 258 -16.58 1.34 38.34
N CYS A 259 -17.38 2.40 38.51
CA CYS A 259 -17.36 3.61 37.67
C CYS A 259 -15.98 4.34 37.64
N LYS A 260 -15.21 4.30 38.74
CA LYS A 260 -13.93 5.02 38.82
C LYS A 260 -12.83 4.39 37.96
N ASP A 261 -12.66 3.07 38.04
CA ASP A 261 -11.63 2.35 37.28
C ASP A 261 -12.01 2.19 35.81
N MET A 262 -13.32 2.12 35.52
CA MET A 262 -13.89 2.25 34.18
C MET A 262 -13.42 3.53 33.47
N SER A 263 -13.56 4.69 34.13
CA SER A 263 -13.13 5.98 33.58
C SER A 263 -11.62 6.02 33.28
N ASN A 264 -10.80 5.50 34.21
CA ASN A 264 -9.35 5.38 34.02
C ASN A 264 -9.00 4.51 32.80
N TYR A 265 -9.68 3.37 32.63
CA TYR A 265 -9.45 2.48 31.48
C TYR A 265 -9.84 3.13 30.15
N ILE A 266 -11.02 3.77 30.07
CA ILE A 266 -11.49 4.47 28.87
C ILE A 266 -10.50 5.57 28.48
N ASN A 267 -9.98 6.34 29.43
CA ASN A 267 -8.97 7.38 29.17
C ASN A 267 -7.65 6.80 28.60
N VAL A 268 -7.17 5.67 29.16
CA VAL A 268 -6.01 4.95 28.61
C VAL A 268 -6.28 4.48 27.17
N LEU A 269 -7.48 3.93 26.91
CA LEU A 269 -7.85 3.43 25.59
C LEU A 269 -7.97 4.57 24.55
N ALA A 270 -8.54 5.72 24.94
CA ALA A 270 -8.63 6.91 24.10
C ALA A 270 -7.24 7.47 23.73
N ASN A 271 -6.31 7.52 24.67
CA ASN A 271 -4.92 7.93 24.40
C ASN A 271 -4.24 7.00 23.38
N ILE A 272 -4.48 5.69 23.46
CA ILE A 272 -3.96 4.70 22.50
C ILE A 272 -4.55 4.91 21.09
N VAL A 273 -5.85 5.25 20.97
CA VAL A 273 -6.48 5.64 19.69
C VAL A 273 -5.86 6.92 19.12
N ILE A 274 -5.67 7.95 19.95
CA ILE A 274 -5.03 9.22 19.54
C ILE A 274 -3.61 8.98 19.02
N GLN A 275 -2.82 8.14 19.70
CA GLN A 275 -1.47 7.77 19.25
C GLN A 275 -1.49 6.99 17.92
N LEU A 276 -2.47 6.10 17.71
CA LEU A 276 -2.64 5.42 16.42
C LEU A 276 -3.00 6.40 15.30
N HIS A 277 -3.92 7.36 15.51
CA HIS A 277 -4.22 8.40 14.53
C HIS A 277 -3.02 9.32 14.25
N TYR A 278 -2.22 9.65 15.26
CA TYR A 278 -0.95 10.37 15.07
C TYR A 278 0.01 9.60 14.15
N TYR A 279 0.15 8.28 14.34
CA TYR A 279 0.90 7.44 13.42
C TYR A 279 0.30 7.48 12.01
N VAL A 280 -1.02 7.33 11.83
CA VAL A 280 -1.68 7.41 10.50
C VAL A 280 -1.37 8.74 9.81
N ALA A 281 -1.60 9.88 10.46
CA ALA A 281 -1.37 11.20 9.90
C ALA A 281 0.10 11.37 9.45
N ARG A 282 1.05 10.91 10.28
CA ARG A 282 2.48 10.97 9.97
C ARG A 282 2.87 10.05 8.81
N ILE A 283 2.28 8.86 8.71
CA ILE A 283 2.49 7.93 7.60
C ILE A 283 1.90 8.54 6.30
N ASN A 284 0.70 9.11 6.36
CA ASN A 284 0.06 9.76 5.21
C ASN A 284 0.94 10.89 4.65
N GLY A 285 1.42 11.81 5.51
CA GLY A 285 2.34 12.89 5.11
C GLY A 285 3.74 12.44 4.67
N ILE A 286 4.08 11.15 4.80
CA ILE A 286 5.30 10.54 4.24
C ILE A 286 5.06 9.96 2.84
N TYR A 287 3.85 9.44 2.58
CA TYR A 287 3.46 8.78 1.32
C TYR A 287 2.53 9.60 0.40
N GLU A 288 2.18 10.82 0.77
CA GLU A 288 1.23 11.71 0.10
C GLU A 288 1.45 11.82 -1.42
N ILE A 289 2.65 12.18 -1.85
CA ILE A 289 3.00 12.40 -3.27
C ILE A 289 2.91 11.10 -4.07
N GLN A 290 3.38 9.99 -3.48
CA GLN A 290 3.28 8.65 -4.05
C GLN A 290 1.81 8.22 -4.19
N GLY A 291 0.98 8.57 -3.20
CA GLY A 291 -0.48 8.48 -3.21
C GLY A 291 -1.09 9.20 -4.41
N VAL A 292 -0.79 10.49 -4.58
CA VAL A 292 -1.29 11.32 -5.69
C VAL A 292 -0.88 10.74 -7.06
N CYS A 293 0.39 10.38 -7.26
CA CYS A 293 0.85 9.78 -8.52
C CYS A 293 0.11 8.48 -8.84
N CYS A 294 -0.23 7.67 -7.83
CA CYS A 294 -0.91 6.40 -8.04
C CYS A 294 -2.42 6.55 -8.20
N MET A 295 -3.06 7.48 -7.50
CA MET A 295 -4.47 7.82 -7.74
C MET A 295 -4.68 8.39 -9.14
N LEU A 296 -3.78 9.26 -9.61
CA LEU A 296 -3.78 9.75 -11.00
C LEU A 296 -3.56 8.61 -12.00
N THR A 297 -2.60 7.71 -11.72
CA THR A 297 -2.35 6.50 -12.53
C THR A 297 -3.59 5.61 -12.64
N VAL A 298 -4.28 5.34 -11.53
CA VAL A 298 -5.50 4.49 -11.50
C VAL A 298 -6.67 5.20 -12.19
N TYR A 299 -6.83 6.51 -12.01
CA TYR A 299 -7.83 7.31 -12.72
C TYR A 299 -7.64 7.25 -14.24
N LEU A 300 -6.43 7.55 -14.74
CA LEU A 300 -6.13 7.51 -16.17
C LEU A 300 -6.22 6.08 -16.75
N LEU A 301 -5.88 5.05 -15.97
CA LEU A 301 -6.11 3.66 -16.36
C LEU A 301 -7.61 3.33 -16.48
N ASN A 302 -8.45 3.80 -15.54
CA ASN A 302 -9.90 3.62 -15.63
C ASN A 302 -10.48 4.35 -16.86
N VAL A 303 -10.01 5.56 -17.18
CA VAL A 303 -10.38 6.28 -18.42
C VAL A 303 -9.92 5.49 -19.66
N SER A 304 -8.70 4.95 -19.66
CA SER A 304 -8.18 4.09 -20.75
C SER A 304 -9.07 2.87 -20.98
N LEU A 305 -9.49 2.22 -19.89
CA LEU A 305 -10.35 1.04 -19.93
C LEU A 305 -11.78 1.38 -20.37
N GLN A 306 -12.30 2.55 -20.00
CA GLN A 306 -13.59 3.03 -20.51
C GLN A 306 -13.50 3.30 -22.02
N MET A 307 -12.48 4.02 -22.49
CA MET A 307 -12.25 4.27 -23.93
C MET A 307 -12.05 2.98 -24.73
N ALA A 308 -11.36 1.98 -24.17
CA ALA A 308 -11.19 0.66 -24.80
C ALA A 308 -12.41 -0.27 -24.67
N ALA A 309 -13.37 0.04 -23.79
CA ALA A 309 -14.61 -0.71 -23.60
C ALA A 309 -15.79 -0.12 -24.38
N PHE A 310 -15.75 1.16 -24.75
CA PHE A 310 -16.68 1.74 -25.73
C PHE A 310 -16.46 1.07 -27.09
N PRO A 311 -17.44 0.31 -27.62
CA PRO A 311 -17.32 -0.22 -28.96
C PRO A 311 -17.57 0.91 -29.97
N LEU A 312 -16.65 1.11 -30.91
CA LEU A 312 -17.14 1.32 -32.29
C LEU A 312 -17.86 0.03 -32.69
N GLU A 313 -19.02 0.21 -33.32
CA GLU A 313 -19.95 -0.88 -33.61
C GLU A 313 -19.30 -1.96 -34.47
N ILE A 314 -19.36 -3.20 -34.00
CA ILE A 314 -19.42 -4.37 -34.86
C ILE A 314 -20.60 -5.17 -34.34
N ASP A 315 -21.64 -5.24 -35.15
CA ASP A 315 -22.91 -5.88 -34.83
C ASP A 315 -22.72 -7.38 -34.51
N LEU A 316 -23.54 -7.90 -33.59
CA LEU A 316 -23.68 -9.33 -33.40
C LEU A 316 -25.03 -9.72 -32.77
N VAL A 317 -26.03 -9.86 -33.64
CA VAL A 317 -27.13 -10.80 -33.41
C VAL A 317 -26.57 -12.23 -33.32
N GLY A 318 -26.16 -12.65 -32.12
CA GLY A 318 -25.83 -14.05 -31.81
C GLY A 318 -24.49 -14.31 -31.12
N LEU A 319 -24.51 -14.41 -29.79
CA LEU A 319 -23.54 -15.15 -28.96
C LEU A 319 -22.07 -14.67 -28.94
N TYR A 320 -21.85 -13.46 -28.42
CA TYR A 320 -20.69 -13.08 -27.57
C TYR A 320 -19.27 -13.51 -27.99
N VAL A 321 -18.58 -12.64 -28.75
CA VAL A 321 -17.11 -12.67 -28.87
C VAL A 321 -16.46 -11.84 -27.75
N VAL A 322 -15.83 -12.49 -26.77
CA VAL A 322 -15.13 -11.82 -25.66
C VAL A 322 -13.81 -11.21 -26.14
N LYS A 323 -13.86 -9.95 -26.60
CA LYS A 323 -12.68 -9.18 -27.01
C LYS A 323 -11.76 -8.90 -25.80
N LYS A 324 -10.43 -9.03 -25.97
CA LYS A 324 -9.40 -8.77 -24.93
C LYS A 324 -9.63 -7.53 -24.04
N PRO A 325 -9.98 -6.33 -24.55
CA PRO A 325 -10.26 -5.17 -23.68
C PRO A 325 -11.40 -5.39 -22.68
N MET A 326 -12.40 -6.24 -22.98
CA MET A 326 -13.51 -6.53 -22.06
C MET A 326 -13.03 -7.21 -20.78
N ILE A 327 -12.05 -8.13 -20.88
CA ILE A 327 -11.46 -8.81 -19.72
C ILE A 327 -10.66 -7.80 -18.88
N PHE A 328 -9.89 -6.92 -19.50
CA PHE A 328 -9.16 -5.85 -18.81
C PHE A 328 -10.11 -4.82 -18.16
N ALA A 329 -11.21 -4.46 -18.81
CA ALA A 329 -12.24 -3.58 -18.26
C ALA A 329 -12.95 -4.21 -17.04
N LEU A 330 -13.28 -5.50 -17.11
CA LEU A 330 -13.80 -6.25 -15.97
C LEU A 330 -12.79 -6.30 -14.81
N PHE A 331 -11.50 -6.53 -15.10
CA PHE A 331 -10.47 -6.62 -14.06
C PHE A 331 -10.15 -5.25 -13.43
N GLY A 332 -10.10 -4.17 -14.22
CA GLY A 332 -9.95 -2.81 -13.72
C GLY A 332 -11.17 -2.36 -12.91
N SER A 333 -12.39 -2.67 -13.38
CA SER A 333 -13.63 -2.45 -12.64
C SER A 333 -13.68 -3.24 -11.33
N ALA A 334 -13.18 -4.48 -11.30
CA ALA A 334 -13.05 -5.28 -10.09
C ALA A 334 -12.01 -4.69 -9.11
N ILE A 335 -10.86 -4.23 -9.60
CA ILE A 335 -9.85 -3.53 -8.78
C ILE A 335 -10.42 -2.23 -8.22
N ALA A 336 -11.08 -1.41 -9.05
CA ALA A 336 -11.72 -0.16 -8.63
C ALA A 336 -12.83 -0.43 -7.59
N LYS A 337 -13.71 -1.41 -7.81
CA LYS A 337 -14.71 -1.84 -6.82
C LYS A 337 -14.07 -2.38 -5.54
N ALA A 338 -12.97 -3.11 -5.61
CA ALA A 338 -12.26 -3.61 -4.42
C ALA A 338 -11.61 -2.47 -3.62
N ILE A 339 -11.05 -1.46 -4.28
CA ILE A 339 -10.55 -0.23 -3.64
C ILE A 339 -11.71 0.53 -2.98
N VAL A 340 -12.84 0.71 -3.68
CA VAL A 340 -14.02 1.40 -3.16
C VAL A 340 -14.69 0.63 -2.01
N LEU A 341 -14.79 -0.71 -2.05
CA LEU A 341 -15.26 -1.50 -0.90
C LEU A 341 -14.30 -1.37 0.29
N MET A 342 -12.99 -1.39 0.04
CA MET A 342 -11.99 -1.15 1.10
C MET A 342 -12.03 0.28 1.64
N GLN A 343 -12.60 1.26 0.94
CA GLN A 343 -12.95 2.57 1.51
C GLN A 343 -14.26 2.54 2.29
N TYR A 344 -15.27 1.82 1.79
CA TYR A 344 -16.61 1.79 2.38
C TYR A 344 -16.64 1.11 3.75
N ASP A 345 -15.79 0.09 3.97
CA ASP A 345 -15.70 -0.65 5.24
C ASP A 345 -15.12 0.19 6.41
N PHE A 346 -14.61 1.41 6.14
CA PHE A 346 -14.23 2.41 7.15
C PHE A 346 -15.37 3.37 7.54
N LYS A 347 -16.49 3.38 6.80
CA LYS A 347 -17.54 4.40 6.93
C LYS A 347 -18.77 3.92 7.71
N TYR A 348 -18.92 2.61 7.91
CA TYR A 348 -20.10 1.97 8.50
C TYR A 348 -19.78 0.90 9.56
N LYS A 349 -18.70 1.11 10.32
CA LYS A 349 -18.38 0.43 11.59
C LYS A 349 -17.83 1.45 12.58
#